data_AF-A0A538N8D7-F1
#
_entry.id   AF-A0A538N8D7-F1
#
_cell.length_a   1.000
_cell.length_b   1.000
_cell.length_c   1.000
_cell.angle_alpha   90.00
_cell.angle_beta   90.00
_cell.angle_gamma   90.00
#
_symmetry.space_group_name_H-M   'P 1'
#
loop_
_entity.id
_entity.type
_entity.pdbx_description
1 polymer ?
#
loop_
_entity_poly.entity_id
_entity_poly.type
_entity_poly.pdbx_seq_one_letter_code
_entity_poly.pdbx_strand_id
1 'polypeptide(L)'
;MSTQTPQSPDAQPPFPPPPGASAPPVPPKRRRILVLVLISVVATLVALGAVAFAGYEAGRASNAAQPTPTGGTTPPARPTPTAQPTDQPTDGITPTPNAAPSDINPSAPFTPAYQSQELKLRPADSCTQISIDLDEPRVNPSKGADFLLHSCNERQTFQFGDSTASVIDNPNATPAECADSIRTSSLSSNAALPIQANLVVCVATSLPAALEQGIKRKIAVVVVKAIAADQTVTLVVSAWTVPG
;
A
#
# COMPACT_ATOMS: atom_id res chain seq x y z
N MET A 1 64.21 38.63 55.90
CA MET A 1 65.13 38.14 54.86
C MET A 1 64.30 37.65 53.68
N SER A 2 64.76 37.97 52.49
CA SER A 2 63.97 38.26 51.28
C SER A 2 63.21 37.07 50.68
N THR A 3 61.93 37.27 50.37
CA THR A 3 61.15 36.44 49.44
C THR A 3 61.36 36.94 48.02
N GLN A 4 62.00 36.11 47.20
CA GLN A 4 62.36 36.37 45.81
C GLN A 4 61.21 35.90 44.89
N THR A 5 60.57 36.85 44.21
CA THR A 5 59.54 36.58 43.19
C THR A 5 60.23 36.20 41.87
N PRO A 6 59.89 35.06 41.22
CA PRO A 6 60.40 34.76 39.90
C PRO A 6 59.74 35.68 38.85
N GLN A 7 60.57 36.40 38.09
CA GLN A 7 60.15 37.17 36.92
C GLN A 7 59.71 36.23 35.79
N SER A 8 58.53 36.51 35.24
CA SER A 8 58.01 35.86 34.03
C SER A 8 58.78 36.38 32.81
N PRO A 9 59.27 35.52 31.90
CA PRO A 9 59.99 35.96 30.71
C PRO A 9 59.05 36.56 29.65
N ASP A 10 59.59 37.54 28.95
CA ASP A 10 58.97 38.41 27.95
C ASP A 10 58.07 37.71 26.92
N ALA A 11 56.88 38.28 26.72
CA ALA A 11 56.02 37.97 25.59
C ALA A 11 56.64 38.52 24.29
N GLN A 12 56.97 37.63 23.36
CA GLN A 12 57.35 38.04 22.00
C GLN A 12 56.19 38.78 21.31
N PRO A 13 56.46 39.86 20.55
CA PRO A 13 55.44 40.51 19.74
C PRO A 13 54.96 39.58 18.61
N PRO A 14 53.68 39.67 18.20
CA PRO A 14 53.13 38.81 17.17
C PRO A 14 53.79 39.09 15.81
N PHE A 15 54.17 38.03 15.10
CA PHE A 15 54.66 38.08 13.74
C PHE A 15 53.63 38.78 12.82
N PRO A 16 54.05 39.67 11.90
CA PRO A 16 53.17 40.19 10.87
C PRO A 16 52.76 39.06 9.89
N PRO A 17 51.50 39.06 9.40
CA PRO A 17 51.05 38.06 8.44
C PRO A 17 51.82 38.17 7.11
N PRO A 18 52.05 37.04 6.42
CA PRO A 18 52.75 37.05 5.13
C PRO A 18 51.96 37.86 4.09
N PRO A 19 52.65 38.63 3.21
CA PRO A 19 51.98 39.31 2.11
C PRO A 19 51.43 38.27 1.13
N GLY A 20 50.10 38.24 0.95
CA GLY A 20 49.42 37.38 -0.04
C GLY A 20 48.22 36.58 0.45
N ALA A 21 47.82 36.70 1.72
CA ALA A 21 46.58 36.08 2.20
C ALA A 21 45.34 36.85 1.72
N SER A 22 44.80 36.46 0.57
CA SER A 22 43.51 36.94 0.07
C SER A 22 42.38 36.56 1.04
N ALA A 23 41.53 37.52 1.39
CA ALA A 23 40.36 37.28 2.23
C ALA A 23 39.41 36.24 1.58
N PRO A 24 38.74 35.38 2.37
CA PRO A 24 37.81 34.40 1.83
C PRO A 24 36.60 35.09 1.17
N PRO A 25 36.08 34.56 0.05
CA PRO A 25 34.96 35.16 -0.66
C PRO A 25 33.70 35.14 0.21
N VAL A 26 33.09 36.31 0.40
CA VAL A 26 31.82 36.45 1.11
C VAL A 26 30.70 35.80 0.26
N PRO A 27 29.88 34.90 0.82
CA PRO A 27 28.84 34.21 0.06
C PRO A 27 27.78 35.21 -0.44
N PRO A 28 27.29 35.07 -1.69
CA PRO A 28 26.38 36.03 -2.29
C PRO A 28 25.01 36.03 -1.60
N LYS A 29 24.55 37.21 -1.17
CA LYS A 29 23.27 37.47 -0.48
C LYS A 29 22.02 36.95 -1.23
N ARG A 30 22.11 36.64 -2.53
CA ARG A 30 20.97 36.18 -3.36
C ARG A 30 20.41 34.81 -2.98
N ARG A 31 21.20 33.89 -2.39
CA ARG A 31 20.69 32.56 -2.01
C ARG A 31 19.67 32.61 -0.85
N ARG A 32 19.77 33.59 0.05
CA ARG A 32 18.86 33.72 1.20
C ARG A 32 17.46 34.18 0.79
N ILE A 33 17.34 34.98 -0.26
CA ILE A 33 16.04 35.46 -0.77
C ILE A 33 15.28 34.32 -1.46
N LEU A 34 15.98 33.45 -2.20
CA LEU A 34 15.35 32.31 -2.89
C LEU A 34 14.76 31.29 -1.91
N VAL A 35 15.45 31.02 -0.79
CA VAL A 35 14.97 30.09 0.24
C VAL A 35 13.71 30.62 0.94
N LEU A 36 13.64 31.93 1.18
CA LEU A 36 12.45 32.54 1.80
C LEU A 36 11.22 32.53 0.88
N VAL A 37 11.41 32.68 -0.43
CA VAL A 37 10.31 32.59 -1.42
C VAL A 37 9.80 31.15 -1.54
N LEU A 38 10.66 30.14 -1.47
CA LEU A 38 10.25 28.73 -1.50
C LEU A 38 9.38 28.35 -0.29
N ILE A 39 9.72 28.86 0.91
CA ILE A 39 8.95 28.59 2.12
C ILE A 39 7.54 29.22 2.05
N SER A 40 7.40 30.42 1.47
CA SER A 40 6.08 31.06 1.36
C SER A 40 5.15 30.34 0.38
N VAL A 41 5.68 29.77 -0.71
CA VAL A 41 4.91 28.97 -1.69
C VAL A 41 4.42 27.65 -1.10
N VAL A 42 5.25 26.99 -0.28
CA VAL A 42 4.83 25.75 0.40
C VAL A 42 3.74 26.04 1.42
N ALA A 43 3.82 27.14 2.17
CA ALA A 43 2.80 27.52 3.13
C ALA A 43 1.44 27.85 2.47
N THR A 44 1.42 28.52 1.32
CA THR A 44 0.18 28.76 0.57
C THR A 44 -0.42 27.49 -0.03
N LEU A 45 0.40 26.54 -0.48
CA LEU A 45 -0.09 25.25 -0.98
C LEU A 45 -0.73 24.39 0.12
N VAL A 46 -0.17 24.38 1.34
CA VAL A 46 -0.76 23.68 2.49
C VAL A 46 -2.10 24.32 2.90
N ALA A 47 -2.21 25.64 2.87
CA ALA A 47 -3.46 26.34 3.17
C ALA A 47 -4.57 26.07 2.14
N LEU A 48 -4.21 25.98 0.85
CA LEU A 48 -5.15 25.62 -0.22
C LEU A 48 -5.61 24.16 -0.15
N GLY A 49 -4.75 23.25 0.30
CA GLY A 49 -5.10 21.83 0.50
C GLY A 49 -6.18 21.60 1.57
N ALA A 50 -6.24 22.45 2.60
CA ALA A 50 -7.23 22.32 3.68
C ALA A 50 -8.65 22.72 3.27
N VAL A 51 -8.82 23.64 2.30
CA VAL A 51 -10.15 24.09 1.82
C VAL A 51 -10.80 23.04 0.92
N ALA A 52 -10.02 22.24 0.19
CA ALA A 52 -10.52 21.19 -0.69
C ALA A 52 -11.12 19.98 0.08
N PHE A 53 -10.64 19.70 1.30
CA PHE A 53 -11.16 18.60 2.12
C PHE A 53 -12.50 18.91 2.80
N ALA A 54 -12.83 20.19 3.05
CA ALA A 54 -14.09 20.56 3.70
C ALA A 54 -15.32 20.52 2.76
N GLY A 55 -15.12 20.72 1.45
CA GLY A 55 -16.21 20.67 0.47
C GLY A 55 -16.68 19.25 0.12
N TYR A 56 -15.81 18.25 0.30
CA TYR A 56 -16.11 16.86 -0.04
C TYR A 56 -17.11 16.21 0.94
N GLU A 57 -17.05 16.57 2.23
CA GLU A 57 -17.96 16.04 3.25
C GLU A 57 -19.36 16.70 3.21
N ALA A 58 -19.46 17.96 2.76
CA ALA A 58 -20.75 18.66 2.62
C ALA A 58 -21.64 18.06 1.50
N GLY A 59 -21.02 17.44 0.48
CA GLY A 59 -21.73 16.75 -0.61
C GLY A 59 -22.35 15.41 -0.18
N ARG A 60 -21.82 14.77 0.87
CA ARG A 60 -22.32 13.49 1.37
C ARG A 60 -23.56 13.64 2.25
N ALA A 61 -23.69 14.76 2.99
CA ALA A 61 -24.83 15.02 3.86
C ALA A 61 -26.12 15.42 3.10
N SER A 62 -26.00 15.98 1.90
CA SER A 62 -27.17 16.46 1.13
C SER A 62 -27.94 15.34 0.40
N ASN A 63 -27.33 14.15 0.26
CA ASN A 63 -27.97 12.99 -0.38
C ASN A 63 -28.70 12.06 0.62
N ALA A 64 -28.61 12.33 1.93
CA ALA A 64 -29.24 11.51 2.97
C ALA A 64 -30.52 12.13 3.57
N ALA A 65 -30.87 13.36 3.19
CA ALA A 65 -32.01 14.09 3.74
C ALA A 65 -33.03 14.43 2.65
N GLN A 66 -33.77 13.43 2.19
CA GLN A 66 -35.03 13.67 1.48
C GLN A 66 -36.19 13.05 2.28
N PRO A 67 -37.13 13.87 2.79
CA PRO A 67 -38.24 13.38 3.62
C PRO A 67 -39.30 12.67 2.78
N THR A 68 -39.76 11.51 3.25
CA THR A 68 -40.87 10.76 2.67
C THR A 68 -42.21 11.39 3.08
N PRO A 69 -43.11 11.78 2.15
CA PRO A 69 -44.48 12.16 2.50
C PRO A 69 -45.38 10.92 2.63
N THR A 70 -46.21 10.92 3.66
CA THR A 70 -47.21 9.90 3.97
C THR A 70 -48.56 10.23 3.30
N GLY A 71 -49.22 9.23 2.69
CA GLY A 71 -50.68 9.12 2.58
C GLY A 71 -51.33 9.47 1.22
N GLY A 72 -52.19 8.58 0.72
CA GLY A 72 -53.18 8.88 -0.34
C GLY A 72 -53.64 7.68 -1.19
N THR A 73 -54.92 7.35 -1.09
CA THR A 73 -55.65 6.17 -1.60
C THR A 73 -55.97 6.21 -3.12
N THR A 74 -56.15 5.02 -3.74
CA THR A 74 -57.04 4.63 -4.90
C THR A 74 -56.38 4.19 -6.24
N PRO A 75 -56.74 3.01 -6.84
CA PRO A 75 -56.37 2.55 -8.21
C PRO A 75 -57.54 2.69 -9.23
N PRO A 76 -57.50 2.24 -10.53
CA PRO A 76 -56.43 1.99 -11.51
C PRO A 76 -56.68 2.64 -12.92
N ALA A 77 -55.69 2.65 -13.82
CA ALA A 77 -55.87 2.49 -15.29
C ALA A 77 -54.53 2.21 -16.02
N ARG A 78 -54.55 1.19 -16.91
CA ARG A 78 -53.50 0.72 -17.86
C ARG A 78 -53.91 1.18 -19.29
N PRO A 79 -53.09 1.21 -20.39
CA PRO A 79 -51.78 0.61 -20.74
C PRO A 79 -50.73 1.62 -21.28
N THR A 80 -49.43 1.29 -21.38
CA THR A 80 -48.76 0.67 -22.56
C THR A 80 -47.29 0.40 -22.19
N PRO A 81 -46.68 -0.77 -22.48
CA PRO A 81 -45.25 -0.97 -22.30
C PRO A 81 -44.50 -0.59 -23.59
N THR A 82 -43.60 0.39 -23.51
CA THR A 82 -42.56 0.60 -24.53
C THR A 82 -41.23 0.83 -23.81
N ALA A 83 -40.31 -0.10 -24.07
CA ALA A 83 -38.86 -0.08 -23.87
C ALA A 83 -38.32 0.58 -22.59
N GLN A 84 -37.89 -0.26 -21.64
CA GLN A 84 -36.89 0.11 -20.63
C GLN A 84 -35.62 -0.74 -20.84
N PRO A 85 -34.41 -0.18 -20.65
CA PRO A 85 -33.14 -0.82 -20.97
C PRO A 85 -32.92 -2.13 -20.22
N THR A 86 -32.22 -3.03 -20.90
CA THR A 86 -31.73 -4.31 -20.40
C THR A 86 -31.00 -4.12 -19.08
N ASP A 87 -31.56 -4.64 -17.98
CA ASP A 87 -30.81 -4.91 -16.76
C ASP A 87 -29.70 -5.91 -17.14
N GLN A 88 -28.46 -5.43 -17.17
CA GLN A 88 -27.30 -6.29 -17.27
C GLN A 88 -27.06 -6.91 -15.89
N PRO A 89 -27.12 -8.26 -15.74
CA PRO A 89 -26.71 -8.90 -14.50
C PRO A 89 -25.22 -8.62 -14.31
N THR A 90 -24.88 -7.87 -13.27
CA THR A 90 -23.51 -7.87 -12.76
C THR A 90 -23.37 -9.14 -11.96
N ASP A 91 -22.92 -10.22 -12.60
CA ASP A 91 -22.45 -11.43 -11.91
C ASP A 91 -21.15 -11.08 -11.16
N GLY A 92 -21.30 -10.33 -10.08
CA GLY A 92 -20.26 -10.10 -9.09
C GLY A 92 -20.16 -11.37 -8.24
N ILE A 93 -19.33 -12.31 -8.67
CA ILE A 93 -19.00 -13.48 -7.87
C ILE A 93 -18.11 -12.99 -6.72
N THR A 94 -18.73 -12.54 -5.61
CA THR A 94 -17.99 -12.37 -4.36
C THR A 94 -17.52 -13.76 -3.94
N PRO A 95 -16.20 -14.01 -3.80
CA PRO A 95 -15.73 -15.33 -3.43
C PRO A 95 -16.26 -15.70 -2.04
N THR A 96 -16.89 -16.87 -1.94
CA THR A 96 -17.48 -17.38 -0.70
C THR A 96 -16.38 -17.73 0.30
N PRO A 97 -16.49 -17.27 1.56
CA PRO A 97 -15.58 -17.70 2.62
C PRO A 97 -15.60 -19.22 2.83
N ASN A 98 -14.43 -19.82 2.96
CA ASN A 98 -14.23 -21.18 3.44
C ASN A 98 -13.86 -21.11 4.93
N ALA A 99 -14.52 -21.92 5.77
CA ALA A 99 -14.32 -21.96 7.21
C ALA A 99 -13.33 -23.06 7.65
N ALA A 100 -12.52 -23.59 6.72
CA ALA A 100 -11.47 -24.54 7.08
C ALA A 100 -10.52 -23.90 8.12
N PRO A 101 -10.19 -24.60 9.23
CA PRO A 101 -9.31 -24.04 10.24
C PRO A 101 -7.95 -23.68 9.65
N SER A 102 -7.54 -22.40 9.79
CA SER A 102 -6.15 -22.03 9.54
C SER A 102 -5.25 -22.63 10.61
N ASP A 103 -4.10 -23.16 10.19
CA ASP A 103 -3.06 -23.71 11.05
C ASP A 103 -2.12 -22.64 11.63
N ILE A 104 -2.28 -21.37 11.23
CA ILE A 104 -1.48 -20.25 11.72
C ILE A 104 -2.10 -19.67 13.00
N ASN A 105 -1.37 -19.72 14.11
CA ASN A 105 -1.79 -19.09 15.37
C ASN A 105 -1.64 -17.55 15.28
N PRO A 106 -2.72 -16.75 15.42
CA PRO A 106 -2.62 -15.29 15.37
C PRO A 106 -1.79 -14.67 16.50
N SER A 107 -1.60 -15.38 17.61
CA SER A 107 -0.76 -14.95 18.74
C SER A 107 0.71 -15.38 18.63
N ALA A 108 1.12 -15.96 17.49
CA ALA A 108 2.49 -16.41 17.29
C ALA A 108 3.47 -15.22 17.19
N PRO A 109 4.75 -15.38 17.59
CA PRO A 109 5.76 -14.33 17.48
C PRO A 109 6.29 -14.18 16.04
N PHE A 110 5.50 -13.57 15.16
CA PHE A 110 5.91 -13.29 13.77
C PHE A 110 7.13 -12.37 13.71
N THR A 111 8.07 -12.65 12.80
CA THR A 111 9.24 -11.79 12.55
C THR A 111 9.18 -11.18 11.15
N PRO A 112 9.49 -9.88 10.97
CA PRO A 112 9.52 -9.28 9.64
C PRO A 112 10.49 -10.01 8.71
N ALA A 113 10.04 -10.33 7.49
CA ALA A 113 10.89 -10.87 6.42
C ALA A 113 11.31 -9.75 5.46
N TYR A 114 10.33 -8.99 4.99
CA TYR A 114 10.52 -7.78 4.18
C TYR A 114 9.30 -6.86 4.33
N GLN A 115 9.48 -5.58 4.02
CA GLN A 115 8.43 -4.56 4.17
C GLN A 115 8.34 -3.71 2.91
N SER A 116 7.11 -3.40 2.50
CA SER A 116 6.78 -2.43 1.44
C SER A 116 7.53 -2.65 0.12
N GLN A 117 7.68 -3.90 -0.31
CA GLN A 117 8.29 -4.25 -1.59
C GLN A 117 7.31 -3.99 -2.72
N GLU A 118 7.75 -3.25 -3.75
CA GLU A 118 6.91 -2.95 -4.92
C GLU A 118 7.13 -4.00 -6.00
N LEU A 119 6.06 -4.66 -6.44
CA LEU A 119 6.08 -5.61 -7.57
C LEU A 119 5.24 -5.05 -8.72
N LYS A 120 5.78 -5.11 -9.94
CA LYS A 120 5.09 -4.66 -11.16
C LYS A 120 4.75 -5.85 -12.04
N LEU A 121 3.46 -6.11 -12.20
CA LEU A 121 2.95 -7.18 -13.03
C LEU A 121 2.53 -6.56 -14.36
N ARG A 122 3.21 -6.93 -15.45
CA ARG A 122 2.97 -6.40 -16.80
C ARG A 122 2.46 -7.52 -17.71
N PRO A 123 1.14 -7.66 -17.91
CA PRO A 123 0.61 -8.57 -18.92
C PRO A 123 1.20 -8.21 -20.29
N ALA A 124 1.70 -9.21 -21.02
CA ALA A 124 2.35 -8.99 -22.31
C ALA A 124 1.38 -9.15 -23.50
N ASP A 125 0.38 -10.02 -23.34
CA ASP A 125 -0.55 -10.42 -24.40
C ASP A 125 -2.02 -10.27 -23.96
N SER A 126 -2.95 -10.51 -24.88
CA SER A 126 -4.39 -10.46 -24.62
C SER A 126 -4.90 -11.50 -23.61
N CYS A 127 -4.09 -12.54 -23.35
CA CYS A 127 -4.32 -13.51 -22.29
C CYS A 127 -2.99 -13.99 -21.72
N THR A 128 -2.66 -13.58 -20.50
CA THR A 128 -1.38 -13.88 -19.83
C THR A 128 -1.62 -14.35 -18.40
N GLN A 129 -0.76 -15.24 -17.94
CA GLN A 129 -0.61 -15.56 -16.52
C GLN A 129 0.76 -15.07 -16.04
N ILE A 130 0.76 -14.39 -14.91
CA ILE A 130 1.99 -13.92 -14.26
C ILE A 130 2.07 -14.60 -12.90
N SER A 131 3.17 -15.30 -12.64
CA SER A 131 3.42 -15.96 -11.36
C SER A 131 4.01 -14.99 -10.36
N ILE A 132 3.59 -15.05 -9.10
CA ILE A 132 4.09 -14.20 -8.03
C ILE A 132 4.57 -15.10 -6.89
N ASP A 133 5.81 -14.89 -6.46
CA ASP A 133 6.42 -15.53 -5.30
C ASP A 133 6.51 -14.47 -4.18
N LEU A 134 5.95 -14.82 -3.03
CA LEU A 134 5.96 -14.03 -1.80
C LEU A 134 7.02 -14.53 -0.83
N ASP A 135 7.55 -15.73 -1.02
CA ASP A 135 8.67 -16.21 -0.24
C ASP A 135 9.95 -15.42 -0.54
N GLU A 136 10.19 -15.12 -1.80
CA GLU A 136 11.10 -14.10 -2.27
C GLU A 136 10.31 -13.18 -3.21
N PRO A 137 10.12 -11.89 -2.88
CA PRO A 137 9.19 -11.02 -3.58
C PRO A 137 9.63 -10.82 -5.05
N ARG A 138 9.12 -11.69 -5.93
CA ARG A 138 9.55 -11.83 -7.33
C ARG A 138 8.34 -12.04 -8.24
N VAL A 139 8.51 -11.58 -9.47
CA VAL A 139 7.53 -11.72 -10.55
C VAL A 139 8.06 -12.70 -11.59
N ASN A 140 7.21 -13.60 -12.06
CA ASN A 140 7.55 -14.72 -12.94
C ASN A 140 8.75 -15.56 -12.46
N PRO A 141 8.74 -16.04 -11.20
CA PRO A 141 9.71 -17.02 -10.75
C PRO A 141 9.54 -18.33 -11.55
N SER A 142 10.61 -19.10 -11.72
CA SER A 142 10.56 -20.40 -12.41
C SER A 142 9.88 -21.50 -11.59
N LYS A 143 9.73 -21.31 -10.28
CA LYS A 143 9.07 -22.22 -9.32
C LYS A 143 8.70 -21.45 -8.05
N GLY A 144 7.85 -22.04 -7.22
CA GLY A 144 7.50 -21.48 -5.90
C GLY A 144 6.57 -20.26 -5.99
N ALA A 145 5.69 -20.22 -6.98
CA ALA A 145 4.67 -19.19 -7.04
C ALA A 145 3.61 -19.42 -5.96
N ASP A 146 3.31 -18.38 -5.19
CA ASP A 146 2.29 -18.40 -4.15
C ASP A 146 0.91 -18.04 -4.70
N PHE A 147 0.86 -17.22 -5.76
CA PHE A 147 -0.38 -16.92 -6.47
C PHE A 147 -0.08 -16.45 -7.90
N LEU A 148 -1.14 -16.38 -8.69
CA LEU A 148 -1.11 -15.98 -10.09
C LEU A 148 -1.96 -14.74 -10.30
N LEU A 149 -1.47 -13.82 -11.14
CA LEU A 149 -2.32 -12.87 -11.84
C LEU A 149 -2.75 -13.53 -13.16
N HIS A 150 -4.05 -13.71 -13.35
CA HIS A 150 -4.64 -14.07 -14.63
C HIS A 150 -5.25 -12.83 -15.28
N SER A 151 -4.80 -12.48 -16.49
CA SER A 151 -5.23 -11.29 -17.23
C SER A 151 -5.68 -11.71 -18.63
N CYS A 152 -6.99 -11.82 -18.84
CA CYS A 152 -7.57 -12.21 -20.13
C CYS A 152 -8.87 -11.44 -20.40
N ASN A 153 -9.09 -11.02 -21.65
CA ASN A 153 -10.29 -10.27 -22.06
C ASN A 153 -10.57 -9.04 -21.17
N GLU A 154 -9.52 -8.26 -20.87
CA GLU A 154 -9.58 -7.05 -20.02
C GLU A 154 -10.02 -7.31 -18.57
N ARG A 155 -10.13 -8.58 -18.15
CA ARG A 155 -10.40 -8.98 -16.77
C ARG A 155 -9.14 -9.50 -16.13
N GLN A 156 -8.88 -9.00 -14.93
CA GLN A 156 -7.73 -9.39 -14.13
C GLN A 156 -8.21 -10.01 -12.82
N THR A 157 -7.68 -11.19 -12.49
CA THR A 157 -8.01 -11.90 -11.25
C THR A 157 -6.75 -12.44 -10.57
N PHE A 158 -6.76 -12.51 -9.24
CA PHE A 158 -5.81 -13.32 -8.48
C PHE A 158 -6.34 -14.72 -8.23
N GLN A 159 -5.45 -15.71 -8.31
CA GLN A 159 -5.71 -17.10 -7.94
C GLN A 159 -4.57 -17.62 -7.07
N PHE A 160 -4.88 -18.19 -5.91
CA PHE A 160 -3.90 -18.44 -4.84
C PHE A 160 -3.36 -19.86 -4.78
N GLY A 161 -3.80 -20.77 -5.66
CA GLY A 161 -3.29 -22.14 -5.71
C GLY A 161 -3.30 -22.83 -4.34
N ASP A 162 -2.13 -23.27 -3.88
CA ASP A 162 -1.94 -23.92 -2.58
C ASP A 162 -1.79 -22.94 -1.40
N SER A 163 -1.66 -21.64 -1.69
CA SER A 163 -1.66 -20.59 -0.66
C SER A 163 -3.07 -20.35 -0.15
N THR A 164 -3.18 -19.95 1.11
CA THR A 164 -4.46 -19.55 1.69
C THR A 164 -4.54 -18.02 1.73
N ALA A 165 -5.65 -17.46 1.27
CA ALA A 165 -5.82 -16.01 1.23
C ALA A 165 -7.13 -15.57 1.89
N SER A 166 -7.23 -14.30 2.29
CA SER A 166 -8.46 -13.63 2.72
C SER A 166 -8.42 -12.17 2.29
N VAL A 167 -9.59 -11.56 2.08
CA VAL A 167 -9.71 -10.14 1.72
C VAL A 167 -9.95 -9.33 2.99
N ILE A 168 -9.26 -8.19 3.12
CA ILE A 168 -9.41 -7.27 4.24
C ILE A 168 -9.51 -5.83 3.74
N ASP A 169 -9.89 -4.90 4.62
CA ASP A 169 -9.98 -3.47 4.28
C ASP A 169 -8.82 -2.62 4.85
N ASN A 170 -7.88 -3.24 5.58
CA ASN A 170 -6.76 -2.54 6.21
C ASN A 170 -5.43 -2.77 5.45
N PRO A 171 -4.92 -1.80 4.66
CA PRO A 171 -3.67 -1.95 3.92
C PRO A 171 -2.42 -2.02 4.82
N ASN A 172 -2.54 -1.67 6.10
CA ASN A 172 -1.46 -1.71 7.07
C ASN A 172 -1.66 -2.84 8.11
N ALA A 173 -2.39 -3.90 7.74
CA ALA A 173 -2.66 -5.00 8.65
C ALA A 173 -1.37 -5.63 9.19
N THR A 174 -1.44 -6.00 10.46
CA THR A 174 -0.41 -6.76 11.16
C THR A 174 -0.47 -8.23 10.72
N PRO A 175 0.61 -9.01 10.91
CA PRO A 175 0.57 -10.45 10.63
C PRO A 175 -0.46 -11.19 11.50
N ALA A 176 -0.71 -10.72 12.72
CA ALA A 176 -1.75 -11.28 13.60
C ALA A 176 -3.16 -11.06 13.04
N GLU A 177 -3.47 -9.85 12.58
CA GLU A 177 -4.75 -9.55 11.91
C GLU A 177 -4.92 -10.37 10.62
N CYS A 178 -3.84 -10.54 9.85
CA CYS A 178 -3.90 -11.42 8.67
C CYS A 178 -4.13 -12.89 9.03
N ALA A 179 -3.45 -13.40 10.07
CA ALA A 179 -3.65 -14.77 10.52
C ALA A 179 -5.09 -14.99 10.99
N ASP A 180 -5.66 -14.04 11.73
CA ASP A 180 -7.05 -14.12 12.18
C ASP A 180 -8.04 -14.03 11.00
N SER A 181 -7.83 -13.11 10.07
CA SER A 181 -8.67 -12.99 8.86
C SER A 181 -8.64 -14.24 7.99
N ILE A 182 -7.47 -14.86 7.80
CA ILE A 182 -7.36 -16.13 7.09
C ILE A 182 -8.12 -17.23 7.83
N ARG A 183 -8.04 -17.27 9.17
CA ARG A 183 -8.75 -18.25 9.99
C ARG A 183 -10.28 -18.10 9.94
N THR A 184 -10.80 -16.87 9.87
CA THR A 184 -12.25 -16.61 9.94
C THR A 184 -12.91 -16.45 8.58
N SER A 185 -12.15 -16.12 7.55
CA SER A 185 -12.67 -15.67 6.26
C SER A 185 -11.73 -16.04 5.10
N SER A 186 -11.16 -17.25 5.11
CA SER A 186 -10.35 -17.72 3.99
C SER A 186 -11.15 -17.76 2.69
N LEU A 187 -10.51 -17.47 1.57
CA LEU A 187 -11.06 -17.70 0.23
C LEU A 187 -11.09 -19.21 -0.05
N SER A 188 -12.08 -19.68 -0.79
CA SER A 188 -12.08 -21.05 -1.32
C SER A 188 -10.84 -21.29 -2.22
N SER A 189 -10.32 -22.51 -2.27
CA SER A 189 -9.06 -22.85 -2.99
C SER A 189 -9.03 -22.46 -4.48
N ASN A 190 -10.21 -22.34 -5.12
CA ASN A 190 -10.34 -21.94 -6.53
C ASN A 190 -10.94 -20.55 -6.71
N ALA A 191 -10.93 -19.72 -5.66
CA ALA A 191 -11.43 -18.35 -5.74
C ALA A 191 -10.61 -17.56 -6.76
N ALA A 192 -11.29 -17.04 -7.78
CA ALA A 192 -10.75 -16.01 -8.66
C ALA A 192 -11.16 -14.65 -8.11
N LEU A 193 -10.21 -13.95 -7.50
CA LEU A 193 -10.46 -12.66 -6.85
C LEU A 193 -10.30 -11.52 -7.88
N PRO A 194 -11.36 -10.79 -8.25
CA PRO A 194 -11.25 -9.68 -9.20
C PRO A 194 -10.33 -8.58 -8.66
N ILE A 195 -9.44 -8.10 -9.52
CA ILE A 195 -8.48 -7.06 -9.14
C ILE A 195 -9.12 -5.69 -9.29
N GLN A 196 -8.97 -4.88 -8.25
CA GLN A 196 -9.40 -3.48 -8.23
C GLN A 196 -8.37 -2.66 -7.46
N ALA A 197 -8.36 -1.35 -7.71
CA ALA A 197 -7.50 -0.43 -6.96
C ALA A 197 -7.85 -0.52 -5.46
N ASN A 198 -6.81 -0.45 -4.61
CA ASN A 198 -6.91 -0.57 -3.15
C ASN A 198 -7.39 -1.94 -2.63
N LEU A 199 -7.45 -2.98 -3.47
CA LEU A 199 -7.67 -4.34 -2.99
C LEU A 199 -6.53 -4.73 -2.02
N VAL A 200 -6.89 -5.20 -0.83
CA VAL A 200 -5.94 -5.71 0.17
C VAL A 200 -6.23 -7.18 0.44
N VAL A 201 -5.19 -7.99 0.37
CA VAL A 201 -5.28 -9.44 0.55
C VAL A 201 -4.25 -9.86 1.58
N CYS A 202 -4.68 -10.61 2.59
CA CYS A 202 -3.80 -11.37 3.45
C CYS A 202 -3.55 -12.73 2.82
N VAL A 203 -2.28 -13.12 2.66
CA VAL A 203 -1.87 -14.40 2.05
C VAL A 203 -0.95 -15.14 2.99
N ALA A 204 -1.22 -16.41 3.24
CA ALA A 204 -0.30 -17.35 3.86
C ALA A 204 0.28 -18.26 2.77
N THR A 205 1.61 -18.26 2.61
CA THR A 205 2.30 -19.10 1.63
C THR A 205 2.11 -20.58 1.94
N SER A 206 2.34 -21.46 0.97
CA SER A 206 2.10 -22.90 1.13
C SER A 206 3.04 -23.54 2.15
N LEU A 207 2.48 -24.16 3.21
CA LEU A 207 3.29 -24.92 4.20
C LEU A 207 3.99 -26.12 3.56
N PRO A 208 3.32 -26.98 2.75
CA PRO A 208 4.00 -28.06 2.04
C PRO A 208 5.16 -27.57 1.16
N ALA A 209 4.97 -26.49 0.41
CA ALA A 209 6.01 -25.95 -0.46
C ALA A 209 7.20 -25.40 0.35
N ALA A 210 6.93 -24.74 1.48
CA ALA A 210 7.97 -24.24 2.38
C ALA A 210 8.82 -25.38 2.93
N LEU A 211 8.19 -26.49 3.35
CA LEU A 211 8.88 -27.69 3.83
C LEU A 211 9.73 -28.34 2.73
N GLU A 212 9.18 -28.49 1.52
CA GLU A 212 9.90 -29.07 0.37
C GLU A 212 11.14 -28.26 0.00
N GLN A 213 11.03 -26.93 0.07
CA GLN A 213 12.11 -26.01 -0.29
C GLN A 213 13.10 -25.74 0.87
N GLY A 214 12.80 -26.24 2.07
CA GLY A 214 13.63 -25.98 3.26
C GLY A 214 13.61 -24.51 3.70
N ILE A 215 12.53 -23.79 3.41
CA ILE A 215 12.33 -22.39 3.78
C ILE A 215 11.26 -22.26 4.85
N LYS A 216 11.19 -21.09 5.50
CA LYS A 216 10.13 -20.80 6.46
C LYS A 216 8.91 -20.23 5.73
N ARG A 217 7.73 -20.74 6.06
CA ARG A 217 6.45 -20.23 5.60
C ARG A 217 6.30 -18.75 5.97
N LYS A 218 5.62 -17.98 5.12
CA LYS A 218 5.35 -16.56 5.35
C LYS A 218 3.85 -16.28 5.39
N ILE A 219 3.53 -15.18 6.06
CA ILE A 219 2.25 -14.49 5.95
C ILE A 219 2.52 -13.09 5.42
N ALA A 220 1.71 -12.63 4.47
CA ALA A 220 1.92 -11.39 3.76
C ALA A 220 0.64 -10.58 3.64
N VAL A 221 0.79 -9.26 3.65
CA VAL A 221 -0.23 -8.30 3.17
C VAL A 221 0.16 -7.91 1.76
N VAL A 222 -0.75 -8.10 0.81
CA VAL A 222 -0.63 -7.70 -0.59
C VAL A 222 -1.63 -6.59 -0.86
N VAL A 223 -1.15 -5.42 -1.27
CA VAL A 223 -1.98 -4.27 -1.61
C VAL A 223 -1.87 -3.97 -3.10
N VAL A 224 -3.00 -3.90 -3.80
CA VAL A 224 -3.07 -3.38 -5.16
C VAL A 224 -3.02 -1.86 -5.10
N LYS A 225 -1.83 -1.30 -5.26
CA LYS A 225 -1.58 0.15 -5.19
C LYS A 225 -2.15 0.89 -6.39
N ALA A 226 -2.00 0.32 -7.59
CA ALA A 226 -2.47 0.94 -8.82
C ALA A 226 -2.67 -0.09 -9.93
N ILE A 227 -3.59 0.21 -10.84
CA ILE A 227 -3.76 -0.46 -12.13
C ILE A 227 -3.61 0.63 -13.19
N ALA A 228 -2.58 0.53 -14.02
CA ALA A 228 -2.31 1.49 -15.08
C ALA A 228 -3.20 1.24 -16.31
N ALA A 229 -3.24 2.19 -17.24
CA ALA A 229 -4.05 2.09 -18.46
C ALA A 229 -3.62 0.94 -19.40
N ASP A 230 -2.35 0.53 -19.32
CA ASP A 230 -1.80 -0.65 -20.01
C ASP A 230 -2.07 -1.96 -19.26
N GLN A 231 -2.94 -1.94 -18.25
CA GLN A 231 -3.26 -3.05 -17.37
C GLN A 231 -2.09 -3.51 -16.48
N THR A 232 -1.00 -2.74 -16.39
CA THR A 232 0.06 -3.00 -15.41
C THR A 232 -0.49 -2.87 -13.99
N VAL A 233 -0.37 -3.93 -13.20
CA VAL A 233 -0.73 -3.94 -11.78
C VAL A 233 0.51 -3.65 -10.95
N THR A 234 0.44 -2.65 -10.08
CA THR A 234 1.49 -2.37 -9.08
C THR A 234 1.02 -2.88 -7.72
N LEU A 235 1.77 -3.81 -7.16
CA LEU A 235 1.58 -4.34 -5.82
C LEU A 235 2.54 -3.70 -4.83
N VAL A 236 2.10 -3.55 -3.59
CA VAL A 236 2.96 -3.34 -2.43
C VAL A 236 2.78 -4.53 -1.51
N VAL A 237 3.89 -5.15 -1.11
CA VAL A 237 3.89 -6.38 -0.31
C VAL A 237 4.75 -6.21 0.94
N SER A 238 4.19 -6.58 2.08
CA SER A 238 4.91 -6.75 3.33
C SER A 238 4.70 -8.17 3.84
N ALA A 239 5.74 -8.82 4.33
CA ALA A 239 5.66 -10.20 4.80
C ALA A 239 6.41 -10.43 6.10
N TRP A 240 5.93 -11.42 6.84
CA TRP A 240 6.48 -11.90 8.08
C TRP A 240 6.66 -13.41 8.02
N THR A 241 7.70 -13.89 8.67
CA THR A 241 7.95 -15.31 8.87
C THR A 241 6.96 -15.86 9.89
N VAL A 242 6.28 -16.95 9.54
CA VAL A 242 5.43 -17.71 10.46
C VAL A 242 6.34 -18.56 11.35
N PRO A 243 6.19 -18.51 12.68
CA PRO A 243 6.90 -19.41 13.59
C PRO A 243 6.55 -20.86 13.30
N GLY A 244 7.56 -21.73 13.27
CA GLY A 244 7.45 -23.17 13.06
C GLY A 244 8.30 -23.93 14.06
#